data_AF-A0A2A3GZQ1-F1
#
_entry.id   AF-A0A2A3GZQ1-F1
#
_cell.length_a   1.000
_cell.length_b   1.000
_cell.length_c   1.000
_cell.angle_alpha   90.00
_cell.angle_beta   90.00
_cell.angle_gamma   90.00
#
_symmetry.space_group_name_H-M   'P 1'
#
loop_
_entity.id
_entity.type
_entity.pdbx_description
1 polymer ?
#
loop_
_entity_poly.entity_id
_entity_poly.type
_entity_poly.pdbx_seq_one_letter_code
_entity_poly.pdbx_strand_id
1 'polypeptide(L)'
;MAIFETQGGWNDGREVTAESLSMYSGCIEGYPPDTDDPVVLRRMVHMGGDLQSTTLLNALVGAATVRNPGPEAVAPLLVDTVRTAGSLLDADPERAASDTFRMWRVTFLPDVLRPDSPAENGVKAGLRTYAHVLEDLVDPYP
;
A
#
# COMPACT_ATOMS: atom_id res chain seq x y z
N MET A 1 7.87 4.80 21.42
CA MET A 1 6.41 5.05 21.44
C MET A 1 6.09 6.54 21.26
N ALA A 2 6.70 7.47 22.01
CA ALA A 2 6.41 8.91 21.87
C ALA A 2 6.54 9.48 20.45
N ILE A 3 7.56 9.09 19.66
CA ILE A 3 7.75 9.55 18.27
C ILE A 3 6.55 9.18 17.38
N PHE A 4 6.02 7.96 17.53
CA PHE A 4 4.85 7.49 16.77
C PHE A 4 3.56 8.23 17.14
N GLU A 5 3.38 8.55 18.43
CA GLU A 5 2.22 9.31 18.92
C GLU A 5 2.29 10.79 18.53
N THR A 6 3.50 11.35 18.47
CA THR A 6 3.69 12.77 18.13
C THR A 6 3.47 13.04 16.64
N GLN A 7 3.66 12.03 15.78
CA GLN A 7 3.65 12.14 14.30
C GLN A 7 2.33 11.71 13.62
N GLY A 8 1.36 11.14 14.35
CA GLY A 8 0.16 10.47 13.80
C GLY A 8 -0.96 11.32 13.20
N GLY A 9 -0.69 12.50 12.60
CA GLY A 9 -1.71 13.37 11.98
C GLY A 9 -1.33 13.75 10.54
N TRP A 10 -2.12 13.30 9.55
CA TRP A 10 -1.67 13.08 8.16
C TRP A 10 -1.99 14.19 7.14
N ASN A 11 -2.56 15.33 7.53
CA ASN A 11 -3.12 16.29 6.57
C ASN A 11 -3.10 17.75 7.08
N ASP A 12 -1.92 18.34 7.30
CA ASP A 12 -1.64 19.78 7.12
C ASP A 12 -0.42 20.23 7.95
N GLY A 13 0.46 21.01 7.32
CA GLY A 13 1.40 21.91 8.02
C GLY A 13 2.57 21.27 8.78
N ARG A 14 2.90 19.99 8.55
CA ARG A 14 4.06 19.35 9.19
C ARG A 14 5.29 19.32 8.30
N GLU A 15 6.41 19.70 8.89
CA GLU A 15 7.74 19.54 8.32
C GLU A 15 8.06 18.04 8.16
N VAL A 16 8.53 17.65 6.98
CA VAL A 16 9.01 16.28 6.73
C VAL A 16 10.40 16.17 7.36
N THR A 17 10.48 15.56 8.54
CA THR A 17 11.74 15.38 9.28
C THR A 17 12.37 14.03 9.01
N ALA A 18 13.65 13.88 9.40
CA ALA A 18 14.36 12.60 9.37
C ALA A 18 13.62 11.51 10.16
N GLU A 19 13.04 11.85 11.32
CA GLU A 19 12.25 10.92 12.14
C GLU A 19 10.96 10.50 11.44
N SER A 20 10.29 11.42 10.75
CA SER A 20 9.11 11.13 9.94
C SER A 20 9.44 10.11 8.86
N LEU A 21 10.51 10.39 8.09
CA LEU A 21 10.98 9.50 7.05
C LEU A 21 11.40 8.14 7.60
N SER A 22 12.13 8.09 8.72
CA SER A 22 12.53 6.82 9.35
C SER A 22 11.33 5.97 9.75
N MET A 23 10.29 6.61 10.31
CA MET A 23 9.07 5.94 10.72
C MET A 23 8.36 5.32 9.52
N TYR A 24 8.21 6.07 8.42
CA TYR A 24 7.49 5.60 7.24
C TYR A 24 8.33 4.72 6.30
N SER A 25 9.66 4.77 6.38
CA SER A 25 10.56 3.87 5.63
C SER A 25 10.89 2.58 6.38
N GLY A 26 10.22 2.30 7.50
CA GLY A 26 10.40 1.08 8.28
C GLY A 26 11.75 0.97 9.02
N CYS A 27 12.41 2.11 9.31
CA CYS A 27 13.69 2.16 10.01
C CYS A 27 14.79 1.29 9.40
N ILE A 28 14.79 1.10 8.07
CA ILE A 28 15.85 0.34 7.37
C ILE A 28 17.20 1.05 7.48
N GLU A 29 17.20 2.38 7.38
CA GLU A 29 18.40 3.19 7.53
C GLU A 29 18.77 3.34 9.01
N GLY A 30 20.08 3.39 9.31
CA GLY A 30 20.59 3.58 10.67
C GLY A 30 20.11 4.90 11.26
N TYR A 31 19.80 4.93 12.57
CA TYR A 31 19.27 6.12 13.23
C TYR A 31 20.39 6.93 13.93
N PRO A 32 20.46 8.27 13.74
CA PRO A 32 19.65 9.06 12.81
C PRO A 32 20.04 8.82 11.35
N PRO A 33 19.09 8.79 10.41
CA PRO A 33 19.41 8.63 9.00
C PRO A 33 20.17 9.85 8.48
N ASP A 34 21.11 9.62 7.56
CA ASP A 34 21.82 10.68 6.86
C ASP A 34 20.93 11.26 5.74
N THR A 35 19.99 12.13 6.11
CA THR A 35 19.06 12.75 5.14
C THR A 35 19.73 13.79 4.24
N ASP A 36 20.98 14.16 4.52
CA ASP A 36 21.78 15.01 3.64
C ASP A 36 22.33 14.21 2.44
N ASP A 37 22.43 12.88 2.56
CA ASP A 37 22.71 11.98 1.43
C ASP A 37 21.44 11.77 0.59
N PRO A 38 21.39 12.26 -0.67
CA PRO A 38 20.22 12.11 -1.53
C PRO A 38 19.89 10.64 -1.86
N VAL A 39 20.85 9.73 -1.78
CA VAL A 39 20.62 8.29 -1.99
C VAL A 39 19.85 7.70 -0.82
N VAL A 40 20.22 8.05 0.41
CA VAL A 40 19.52 7.64 1.64
C VAL A 40 18.10 8.21 1.63
N LEU A 41 17.96 9.51 1.37
CA LEU A 41 16.66 10.16 1.30
C LEU A 41 15.73 9.51 0.25
N ARG A 42 16.24 9.25 -0.96
CA ARG A 42 15.45 8.60 -2.03
C ARG A 42 14.99 7.20 -1.63
N ARG A 43 15.87 6.39 -1.03
CA ARG A 43 15.50 5.04 -0.55
C ARG A 43 14.40 5.09 0.50
N MET A 44 14.50 6.01 1.45
CA MET A 44 13.49 6.17 2.50
C MET A 44 12.13 6.57 1.92
N VAL A 45 12.12 7.55 1.00
CA VAL A 45 10.90 8.00 0.33
C VAL A 45 10.27 6.88 -0.50
N HIS A 46 11.07 6.12 -1.25
CA HIS A 46 10.56 5.00 -2.06
C HIS A 46 9.94 3.92 -1.17
N MET A 47 10.64 3.49 -0.13
CA MET A 47 10.13 2.48 0.81
C MET A 47 8.83 2.95 1.49
N GLY A 48 8.77 4.22 1.90
CA GLY A 48 7.53 4.81 2.43
C GLY A 48 6.42 4.81 1.39
N GLY A 49 6.73 5.18 0.14
CA GLY A 49 5.80 5.15 -0.99
C GLY A 49 5.21 3.76 -1.25
N ASP A 50 6.03 2.71 -1.22
CA ASP A 50 5.60 1.33 -1.40
C ASP A 50 4.59 0.92 -0.30
N LEU A 51 4.92 1.21 0.96
CA LEU A 51 4.06 0.91 2.11
C LEU A 51 2.74 1.68 2.07
N GLN A 52 2.79 2.97 1.70
CA GLN A 52 1.59 3.79 1.57
C GLN A 52 0.71 3.35 0.40
N SER A 53 1.31 2.99 -0.75
CA SER A 53 0.55 2.49 -1.91
C SER A 53 -0.15 1.18 -1.60
N THR A 54 0.49 0.29 -0.84
CA THR A 54 -0.09 -0.98 -0.39
C THR A 54 -1.23 -0.76 0.61
N THR A 55 -1.07 0.19 1.53
CA THR A 55 -2.12 0.58 2.47
C THR A 55 -3.31 1.23 1.75
N LEU A 56 -3.04 2.08 0.75
CA LEU A 56 -4.04 2.69 -0.11
C LEU A 56 -4.85 1.62 -0.85
N LEU A 57 -4.18 0.67 -1.51
CA LEU A 57 -4.87 -0.43 -2.20
C LEU A 57 -5.75 -1.23 -1.23
N ASN A 58 -5.27 -1.53 -0.03
CA ASN A 58 -6.06 -2.22 0.99
C ASN A 58 -7.32 -1.46 1.38
N ALA A 59 -7.20 -0.14 1.62
CA ALA A 59 -8.34 0.70 1.97
C ALA A 59 -9.37 0.75 0.84
N LEU A 60 -8.92 0.86 -0.41
CA LEU A 60 -9.79 0.89 -1.58
C LEU A 60 -10.51 -0.44 -1.80
N VAL A 61 -9.80 -1.57 -1.73
CA VAL A 61 -10.40 -2.91 -1.85
C VAL A 61 -11.38 -3.17 -0.70
N GLY A 62 -11.03 -2.77 0.52
CA GLY A 62 -11.93 -2.86 1.67
C GLY A 62 -13.21 -2.05 1.46
N ALA A 63 -13.09 -0.80 1.00
CA ALA A 63 -14.25 0.05 0.68
C ALA A 63 -15.10 -0.55 -0.45
N ALA A 64 -14.48 -1.09 -1.49
CA ALA A 64 -15.16 -1.71 -2.61
C ALA A 64 -15.88 -3.01 -2.19
N THR A 65 -15.27 -3.81 -1.30
CA THR A 65 -15.88 -5.02 -0.72
C THR A 65 -17.13 -4.68 0.08
N VAL A 66 -17.11 -3.61 0.87
CA VAL A 66 -18.27 -3.17 1.67
C VAL A 66 -19.38 -2.58 0.81
N ARG A 67 -19.03 -1.76 -0.19
CA ARG A 67 -20.01 -1.06 -1.04
C ARG A 67 -20.54 -1.93 -2.18
N ASN A 68 -19.84 -3.02 -2.50
CA ASN A 68 -20.15 -3.98 -3.55
C ASN A 68 -20.62 -3.37 -4.89
N PRO A 69 -19.84 -2.46 -5.50
CA PRO A 69 -20.19 -1.84 -6.78
C PRO A 69 -20.00 -2.78 -7.99
N GLY A 70 -19.44 -3.97 -7.80
CA GLY A 70 -19.03 -4.89 -8.86
C GLY A 70 -17.50 -4.88 -9.05
N PRO A 71 -16.81 -6.02 -8.85
CA PRO A 71 -15.35 -6.11 -8.97
C PRO A 71 -14.80 -5.69 -10.34
N GLU A 72 -15.41 -6.15 -11.43
CA GLU A 72 -14.98 -5.83 -12.80
C GLU A 72 -15.03 -4.34 -13.13
N ALA A 73 -16.01 -3.62 -12.58
CA ALA A 73 -16.19 -2.20 -12.84
C ALA A 73 -15.18 -1.35 -12.06
N VAL A 74 -14.79 -1.80 -10.85
CA VAL A 74 -13.97 -1.00 -9.94
C VAL A 74 -12.50 -1.39 -9.98
N ALA A 75 -12.15 -2.65 -10.25
CA ALA A 75 -10.76 -3.09 -10.27
C ALA A 75 -9.86 -2.27 -11.21
N PRO A 76 -10.27 -1.88 -12.43
CA PRO A 76 -9.47 -0.98 -13.27
C PRO A 76 -9.19 0.37 -12.60
N LEU A 77 -10.18 0.95 -11.92
CA LEU A 77 -10.02 2.22 -11.20
C LEU A 77 -9.06 2.10 -10.01
N LEU A 78 -9.07 0.95 -9.33
CA LEU A 78 -8.12 0.68 -8.24
C LEU A 78 -6.69 0.64 -8.78
N VAL A 79 -6.48 -0.09 -9.87
CA VAL A 79 -5.17 -0.21 -10.53
C VAL A 79 -4.70 1.16 -11.03
N ASP A 80 -5.55 1.93 -11.70
CA ASP A 80 -5.19 3.25 -12.21
C ASP A 80 -4.84 4.24 -11.09
N THR A 81 -5.50 4.13 -9.94
CA THR A 81 -5.15 4.92 -8.75
C THR A 81 -3.74 4.58 -8.27
N VAL A 82 -3.38 3.30 -8.21
CA VAL A 82 -2.04 2.84 -7.82
C VAL A 82 -0.99 3.24 -8.86
N ARG A 83 -1.28 3.11 -10.15
CA ARG A 83 -0.39 3.58 -11.24
C ARG A 83 -0.09 5.07 -11.10
N THR A 84 -1.12 5.87 -10.84
CA THR A 84 -1.00 7.32 -10.63
C THR A 84 -0.12 7.62 -9.42
N ALA A 85 -0.34 6.93 -8.30
CA ALA A 85 0.49 7.06 -7.11
C ALA A 85 1.97 6.70 -7.38
N GLY A 86 2.22 5.62 -8.13
CA GLY A 86 3.57 5.23 -8.55
C GLY A 86 4.25 6.26 -9.44
N SER A 87 3.52 6.85 -10.40
CA SER A 87 4.05 7.92 -11.25
C SER A 87 4.43 9.19 -10.48
N LEU A 88 3.71 9.53 -9.41
CA LEU A 88 4.08 10.64 -8.52
C LEU A 88 5.40 10.39 -7.78
N LEU A 89 5.82 9.13 -7.66
CA LEU A 89 7.06 8.69 -7.04
C LEU A 89 8.17 8.40 -8.07
N ASP A 90 7.99 8.80 -9.34
CA ASP A 90 8.92 8.53 -10.44
C ASP A 90 9.18 7.02 -10.67
N ALA A 91 8.20 6.18 -10.31
CA ALA A 91 8.22 4.75 -10.58
C ALA A 91 7.52 4.42 -11.91
N ASP A 92 7.96 3.33 -12.55
CA ASP A 92 7.23 2.76 -13.69
C ASP A 92 5.81 2.35 -13.24
N PRO A 93 4.75 2.84 -13.89
CA PRO A 93 3.39 2.68 -13.41
C PRO A 93 2.92 1.22 -13.40
N GLU A 94 3.29 0.44 -14.42
CA GLU A 94 2.90 -0.97 -14.51
C GLU A 94 3.59 -1.81 -13.44
N ARG A 95 4.89 -1.57 -13.25
CA ARG A 95 5.64 -2.18 -12.16
C ARG A 95 5.10 -1.79 -10.79
N ALA A 96 4.78 -0.51 -10.59
CA ALA A 96 4.22 -0.02 -9.32
C ALA A 96 2.88 -0.72 -9.00
N ALA A 97 2.01 -0.90 -10.00
CA ALA A 97 0.76 -1.65 -9.84
C ALA A 97 1.01 -3.12 -9.47
N SER A 98 1.90 -3.80 -10.20
CA SER A 98 2.23 -5.21 -9.96
C SER A 98 2.88 -5.44 -8.59
N ASP A 99 3.87 -4.63 -8.22
CA ASP A 99 4.59 -4.74 -6.95
C ASP A 99 3.67 -4.39 -5.76
N THR A 100 2.82 -3.36 -5.90
CA THR A 100 1.82 -3.01 -4.88
C THR A 100 0.79 -4.13 -4.68
N PHE A 101 0.29 -4.73 -5.77
CA PHE A 101 -0.63 -5.87 -5.70
C PHE A 101 0.02 -7.06 -4.98
N ARG A 102 1.25 -7.41 -5.36
CA ARG A 102 2.00 -8.50 -4.70
C ARG A 102 2.20 -8.22 -3.23
N MET A 103 2.61 -7.01 -2.86
CA MET A 103 2.81 -6.62 -1.47
C MET A 103 1.50 -6.64 -0.68
N TRP A 104 0.41 -6.11 -1.24
CA TRP A 104 -0.92 -6.17 -0.64
C TRP A 104 -1.36 -7.60 -0.36
N ARG A 105 -1.19 -8.49 -1.35
CA ARG A 105 -1.56 -9.90 -1.24
C ARG A 105 -0.85 -10.60 -0.10
N VAL A 106 0.44 -10.34 0.12
CA VAL A 106 1.20 -11.01 1.19
C VAL A 106 1.04 -10.32 2.55
N THR A 107 0.75 -9.02 2.56
CA THR A 107 0.68 -8.22 3.80
C THR A 107 -0.69 -8.31 4.46
N PHE A 108 -1.78 -8.24 3.68
CA PHE A 108 -3.13 -8.09 4.26
C PHE A 108 -3.99 -9.35 4.14
N LEU A 109 -3.88 -10.10 3.04
CA LEU A 109 -4.78 -11.23 2.83
C LEU A 109 -4.57 -12.40 3.80
N PRO A 110 -3.35 -12.82 4.19
CA PRO A 110 -3.18 -13.98 5.06
C PRO A 110 -3.90 -13.80 6.41
N ASP A 111 -3.85 -12.61 6.99
CA ASP A 111 -4.47 -12.30 8.28
C ASP A 111 -6.00 -12.40 8.24
N VAL A 112 -6.61 -12.07 7.10
CA VAL A 112 -8.06 -12.08 6.90
C VAL A 112 -8.57 -13.41 6.36
N LEU A 113 -7.84 -14.04 5.43
CA LEU A 113 -8.28 -15.22 4.71
C LEU A 113 -7.94 -16.54 5.42
N ARG A 114 -7.06 -16.53 6.42
CA ARG A 114 -6.76 -17.71 7.22
C ARG A 114 -8.04 -18.35 7.80
N PRO A 115 -8.11 -19.69 7.90
CA PRO A 115 -9.33 -20.37 8.31
C PRO A 115 -9.86 -19.94 9.69
N ASP A 116 -8.97 -19.67 10.63
CA ASP A 116 -9.23 -19.26 12.01
C ASP A 116 -9.50 -17.75 12.17
N SER A 117 -9.38 -16.95 11.09
CA SER A 117 -9.65 -15.51 11.16
C SER A 117 -11.12 -15.25 11.51
N PRO A 118 -11.41 -14.30 12.42
CA PRO A 118 -12.78 -13.96 12.83
C PRO A 118 -13.56 -13.20 11.74
N ALA A 119 -12.94 -12.89 10.60
CA ALA A 119 -13.61 -12.21 9.50
C ALA A 119 -14.81 -13.02 8.97
N GLU A 120 -15.88 -12.32 8.63
CA GLU A 120 -17.08 -12.93 8.06
C GLU A 120 -16.79 -13.59 6.70
N ASN A 121 -17.48 -14.69 6.40
CA ASN A 121 -17.29 -15.43 5.15
C ASN A 121 -17.55 -14.57 3.91
N GLY A 122 -18.49 -13.62 3.97
CA GLY A 122 -18.76 -12.68 2.88
C GLY A 122 -17.57 -11.77 2.60
N VAL A 123 -16.92 -11.25 3.64
CA VAL A 123 -15.69 -10.45 3.52
C VAL A 123 -14.56 -11.27 2.92
N LYS A 124 -14.34 -12.50 3.42
CA LYS A 124 -13.33 -13.41 2.86
C LYS A 124 -13.59 -13.72 1.38
N ALA A 125 -14.85 -13.93 1.00
CA ALA A 125 -15.23 -14.19 -0.40
C ALA A 125 -14.96 -12.96 -1.28
N GLY A 126 -15.39 -11.76 -0.85
CA GLY A 126 -15.15 -10.53 -1.60
C GLY A 126 -13.67 -10.23 -1.82
N LEU A 127 -12.84 -10.40 -0.78
CA LEU A 127 -11.39 -10.25 -0.90
C LEU A 127 -10.76 -11.24 -1.87
N ARG A 128 -11.22 -12.49 -1.90
CA ARG A 128 -10.75 -13.47 -2.91
C ARG A 128 -11.14 -13.05 -4.32
N THR A 129 -12.37 -12.58 -4.52
CA THR A 129 -12.82 -12.10 -5.83
C THR A 129 -11.97 -10.91 -6.30
N TYR A 130 -11.75 -9.91 -5.45
CA TYR A 130 -10.87 -8.79 -5.81
C TYR A 130 -9.43 -9.23 -6.05
N ALA A 131 -8.90 -10.19 -5.29
CA ALA A 131 -7.55 -10.70 -5.52
C ALA A 131 -7.41 -11.31 -6.91
N HIS A 132 -8.38 -12.11 -7.37
CA HIS A 132 -8.33 -12.71 -8.71
C HIS A 132 -8.49 -11.68 -9.83
N VAL A 133 -9.48 -10.79 -9.73
CA VAL A 133 -9.71 -9.76 -10.78
C VAL A 133 -8.51 -8.81 -10.88
N LEU A 134 -7.90 -8.44 -9.75
CA LEU A 134 -6.69 -7.62 -9.77
C LEU A 134 -5.49 -8.37 -10.36
N GLU A 135 -5.32 -9.66 -10.05
CA GLU A 135 -4.26 -10.51 -10.62
C GLU A 135 -4.33 -10.52 -12.14
N ASP A 136 -5.51 -10.75 -12.72
CA ASP A 136 -5.72 -10.77 -14.17
C ASP A 136 -5.35 -9.43 -14.84
N LEU A 137 -5.43 -8.31 -14.11
CA LEU A 137 -5.13 -6.97 -14.63
C LEU A 137 -3.66 -6.59 -14.53
N VAL A 138 -2.95 -7.00 -13.48
CA VAL A 138 -1.60 -6.46 -13.15
C VAL A 138 -0.49 -7.50 -13.16
N ASP A 139 -0.83 -8.78 -13.10
CA ASP A 139 0.12 -9.89 -13.12
C ASP A 139 -0.59 -11.16 -13.62
N PRO A 140 -1.11 -11.16 -14.87
CA PRO A 140 -1.87 -12.29 -15.38
C PRO A 140 -0.95 -13.52 -15.39
N TYR A 141 -1.37 -14.58 -14.70
CA TYR A 141 -0.67 -15.84 -14.75
C TYR A 141 -0.69 -16.37 -16.20
N PRO A 142 0.43 -16.86 -16.76
CA PRO A 142 0.49 -17.35 -18.14
C PRO A 142 -0.38 -18.58 -18.39
#